data_AF-A0A940N3K1-F1
#
_entry.id   AF-A0A940N3K1-F1
#
_cell.length_a   1.000
_cell.length_b   1.000
_cell.length_c   1.000
_cell.angle_alpha   90.00
_cell.angle_beta   90.00
_cell.angle_gamma   90.00
#
_symmetry.space_group_name_H-M   'P 1'
#
loop_
_entity.id
_entity.type
_entity.pdbx_description
1 polymer ?
#
loop_
_entity_poly.entity_id
_entity_poly.type
_entity_poly.pdbx_seq_one_letter_code
_entity_poly.pdbx_strand_id
1 'polypeptide(L)'
;MPDRDPALETLAEIANDNLAERIRHEAAARILVAARRIHALLDRRGGDHLVDSLAAGWDPHAVTALEYTETMPVRVLDGLLAAAPRWARAMRDLVEPSAFENPTPGAAAA
;
A
#
# COMPACT_ATOMS: atom_id res chain seq x y z
N MET A 1 21.67 25.58 -19.11
CA MET A 1 20.67 25.81 -18.05
C MET A 1 21.38 25.71 -16.73
N PRO A 2 21.32 26.70 -15.83
CA PRO A 2 21.81 26.49 -14.47
C PRO A 2 20.99 25.36 -13.84
N ASP A 3 21.70 24.38 -13.31
CA ASP A 3 21.15 23.25 -12.55
C ASP A 3 20.40 23.85 -11.36
N ARG A 4 19.08 23.63 -11.30
CA ARG A 4 18.30 24.13 -10.16
C ARG A 4 18.70 23.32 -8.94
N ASP A 5 19.13 24.00 -7.88
CA ASP A 5 19.52 23.34 -6.64
C ASP A 5 18.31 22.57 -6.08
N PRO A 6 18.41 21.24 -5.88
CA PRO A 6 17.31 20.42 -5.37
C PRO A 6 16.80 20.89 -4.00
N ALA A 7 17.64 21.59 -3.21
CA ALA A 7 17.23 22.19 -1.96
C ALA A 7 16.26 23.37 -2.16
N LEU A 8 16.47 24.19 -3.20
CA LEU A 8 15.58 25.30 -3.53
C LEU A 8 14.23 24.82 -4.06
N GLU A 9 14.22 23.71 -4.81
CA GLU A 9 13.00 23.09 -5.32
C GLU A 9 12.18 22.47 -4.17
N THR A 10 12.85 21.78 -3.25
CA THR A 10 12.25 21.27 -2.00
C THR A 10 11.66 22.39 -1.14
N LEU A 11 12.37 23.52 -0.99
CA LEU A 11 11.87 24.68 -0.25
C LEU A 11 10.64 25.31 -0.91
N ALA A 12 10.60 25.39 -2.25
CA ALA A 12 9.46 25.91 -2.98
C ALA A 12 8.22 25.01 -2.85
N GLU A 13 8.39 23.69 -2.85
CA GLU A 13 7.30 22.74 -2.58
C GLU A 13 6.74 22.88 -1.16
N ILE A 14 7.61 23.05 -0.16
CA ILE A 14 7.22 23.28 1.23
C ILE A 14 6.45 24.60 1.36
N ALA A 15 6.91 25.66 0.69
CA ALA A 15 6.26 26.98 0.73
C ALA A 15 4.90 27.03 0.00
N ASN A 16 4.63 26.09 -0.91
CA ASN A 16 3.41 26.01 -1.72
C ASN A 16 2.34 25.03 -1.16
N ASP A 17 2.44 24.59 0.10
CA ASP A 17 1.56 23.57 0.71
C ASP A 17 1.53 22.21 -0.02
N ASN A 18 2.47 21.98 -0.95
CA ASN A 18 2.47 20.78 -1.81
C ASN A 18 3.06 19.55 -1.10
N LEU A 19 3.71 19.75 0.05
CA LEU A 19 4.30 18.68 0.86
C LEU A 19 3.25 17.65 1.32
N ALA A 20 2.05 18.11 1.67
CA ALA A 20 0.97 17.22 2.10
C ALA A 20 0.43 16.35 0.96
N GLU A 21 0.47 16.84 -0.27
CA GLU A 21 0.10 16.07 -1.48
C GLU A 21 1.21 15.06 -1.82
N ARG A 22 2.48 15.46 -1.75
CA ARG A 22 3.62 14.56 -1.97
C ARG A 22 3.65 13.40 -0.98
N ILE A 23 3.40 13.66 0.29
CA ILE A 23 3.32 12.61 1.33
C ILE A 23 2.17 11.63 1.05
N ARG A 24 1.03 12.10 0.52
CA ARG A 24 -0.10 11.24 0.16
C ARG A 24 0.25 10.27 -0.97
N HIS A 25 0.90 10.77 -2.02
CA HIS A 25 1.39 9.93 -3.13
C HIS A 25 2.41 8.89 -2.65
N GLU A 26 3.40 9.29 -1.84
CA GLU A 26 4.37 8.36 -1.27
C GLU A 26 3.72 7.27 -0.41
N ALA A 27 2.73 7.64 0.42
CA ALA A 27 2.00 6.68 1.24
C ALA A 27 1.23 5.67 0.39
N ALA A 28 0.52 6.14 -0.64
CA ALA A 28 -0.19 5.29 -1.60
C ALA A 28 0.76 4.34 -2.34
N ALA A 29 1.92 4.83 -2.78
CA ALA A 29 2.91 4.03 -3.48
C ALA A 29 3.41 2.87 -2.61
N ARG A 30 3.69 3.14 -1.33
CA ARG A 30 4.07 2.11 -0.35
C ARG A 30 2.98 1.06 -0.14
N ILE A 31 1.71 1.46 -0.11
CA ILE A 31 0.57 0.54 -0.01
C ILE A 31 0.53 -0.41 -1.22
N LEU A 32 0.69 0.11 -2.45
CA LEU A 32 0.68 -0.71 -3.66
C LEU A 32 1.82 -1.73 -3.70
N VAL A 33 3.02 -1.29 -3.32
CA VAL A 33 4.19 -2.19 -3.20
C VAL A 33 3.94 -3.28 -2.17
N ALA A 34 3.40 -2.93 -0.99
CA ALA A 34 3.07 -3.91 0.05
C ALA A 34 1.99 -4.90 -0.43
N ALA A 35 0.96 -4.41 -1.13
CA ALA A 35 -0.11 -5.24 -1.69
C ALA A 35 0.42 -6.30 -2.65
N ARG A 36 1.28 -5.92 -3.61
CA ARG A 36 1.89 -6.89 -4.53
C ARG A 36 2.76 -7.92 -3.83
N ARG A 37 3.52 -7.51 -2.80
CA ARG A 37 4.35 -8.44 -2.02
C ARG A 37 3.49 -9.46 -1.27
N ILE A 38 2.40 -9.01 -0.65
CA ILE A 38 1.46 -9.89 0.05
C ILE A 38 0.74 -10.82 -0.92
N HIS A 39 0.34 -10.33 -2.09
CA HIS A 39 -0.24 -11.15 -3.17
C HIS A 39 0.73 -12.25 -3.63
N ALA A 40 2.01 -11.92 -3.83
CA ALA A 40 3.03 -12.90 -4.16
C ALA A 40 3.23 -13.93 -3.04
N LEU A 41 3.17 -13.52 -1.77
CA LEU A 41 3.28 -14.40 -0.61
C LEU A 41 2.10 -15.39 -0.52
N LEU A 42 0.88 -14.92 -0.82
CA LEU A 42 -0.35 -15.70 -0.73
C LEU A 42 -0.67 -16.46 -2.05
N ASP A 43 0.23 -16.42 -3.05
CA ASP A 43 0.00 -16.90 -4.42
C ASP A 43 -1.37 -16.47 -5.00
N ARG A 44 -1.74 -15.22 -4.73
CA ARG A 44 -3.05 -14.67 -5.08
C ARG A 44 -2.88 -13.56 -6.11
N ARG A 45 -3.65 -13.61 -7.20
CA ARG A 45 -3.72 -12.50 -8.17
C ARG A 45 -5.04 -11.76 -7.99
N GLY A 46 -5.01 -10.70 -7.17
CA GLY A 46 -6.16 -9.81 -6.97
C GLY A 46 -7.16 -10.27 -5.89
N GLY A 47 -8.23 -9.49 -5.75
CA GLY A 47 -9.29 -9.68 -4.76
C GLY A 47 -10.31 -8.54 -4.81
N ASP A 48 -11.43 -8.69 -4.08
CA ASP A 48 -12.55 -7.74 -4.13
C ASP A 48 -12.27 -6.40 -3.45
N HIS A 49 -11.10 -6.24 -2.83
CA HIS A 49 -10.72 -4.97 -2.23
C HIS A 49 -10.15 -4.01 -3.29
N LEU A 50 -10.49 -2.72 -3.14
CA LEU A 50 -9.94 -1.63 -3.95
C LEU A 50 -8.40 -1.66 -4.04
N VAL A 51 -7.73 -1.95 -2.92
CA VAL A 51 -6.26 -2.07 -2.85
C VAL A 51 -5.75 -3.19 -3.77
N ASP A 52 -6.45 -4.32 -3.82
CA ASP A 52 -6.06 -5.46 -4.65
C ASP A 52 -6.20 -5.12 -6.13
N SER A 53 -7.30 -4.47 -6.51
CA SER A 53 -7.58 -4.06 -7.88
C SER A 53 -6.55 -3.03 -8.38
N LEU A 54 -6.21 -2.03 -7.56
CA LEU A 54 -5.23 -1.02 -7.90
C LEU A 54 -3.81 -1.58 -8.00
N ALA A 55 -3.44 -2.51 -7.11
CA ALA A 55 -2.13 -3.17 -7.14
C ALA A 55 -1.97 -4.12 -8.33
N ALA A 56 -3.06 -4.75 -8.78
CA ALA A 56 -3.10 -5.58 -9.98
C ALA A 56 -3.04 -4.75 -11.27
N GLY A 57 -3.64 -3.55 -11.28
CA GLY A 57 -3.61 -2.63 -12.42
C GLY A 57 -2.26 -1.93 -12.63
N TRP A 58 -1.40 -1.90 -11.62
CA TRP A 58 -0.06 -1.33 -11.72
C TRP A 58 0.93 -2.33 -12.34
N ASP A 59 1.66 -1.91 -13.38
CA ASP A 59 2.80 -2.65 -13.93
C ASP A 59 4.15 -2.06 -13.43
N PRO A 60 4.88 -2.77 -12.56
CA PRO A 60 6.16 -2.31 -12.02
C PRO A 60 7.30 -2.31 -13.04
N HIS A 61 7.14 -2.95 -14.21
CA HIS A 61 8.13 -2.89 -15.29
C HIS A 61 7.94 -1.69 -16.22
N ALA A 62 6.75 -1.07 -16.20
CA ALA A 62 6.43 0.10 -17.02
C ALA A 62 6.64 1.41 -16.27
N VAL A 63 6.18 1.50 -15.02
CA VAL A 63 6.26 2.71 -14.18
C VAL A 63 6.52 2.37 -12.73
N THR A 64 7.17 3.29 -12.00
CA THR A 64 7.32 3.15 -10.55
C THR A 64 5.98 3.31 -9.84
N ALA A 65 5.88 2.82 -8.60
CA ALA A 65 4.66 2.95 -7.81
C ALA A 65 4.31 4.43 -7.55
N LEU A 66 5.33 5.28 -7.38
CA LEU A 66 5.14 6.71 -7.12
C LEU A 66 4.56 7.40 -8.36
N GLU A 67 5.19 7.23 -9.52
CA GLU A 67 4.68 7.76 -10.79
C GLU A 67 3.27 7.26 -11.08
N TYR A 68 2.98 5.98 -10.82
CA TYR A 68 1.64 5.45 -10.98
C TYR A 68 0.63 6.15 -10.06
N THR A 69 0.97 6.41 -8.79
CA THR A 69 0.09 7.16 -7.89
C THR A 69 -0.11 8.61 -8.30
N GLU A 70 0.90 9.28 -8.85
CA GLU A 70 0.81 10.66 -9.33
C GLU A 70 -0.14 10.81 -10.52
N THR A 71 -0.33 9.74 -11.30
CA THR A 71 -1.31 9.70 -12.39
C THR A 71 -2.74 9.40 -11.92
N MET A 72 -2.95 9.06 -10.64
CA MET A 72 -4.27 8.70 -10.15
C MET A 72 -5.15 9.94 -9.93
N PRO A 73 -6.47 9.85 -10.22
CA PRO A 73 -7.40 10.88 -9.77
C PRO A 73 -7.38 10.97 -8.24
N VAL A 74 -7.42 12.20 -7.70
CA VAL A 74 -7.40 12.46 -6.24
C VAL A 74 -8.42 11.61 -5.46
N ARG A 75 -9.63 11.43 -6.00
CA ARG A 75 -10.67 10.58 -5.37
C ARG A 75 -10.27 9.11 -5.24
N VAL A 76 -9.49 8.59 -6.19
CA VAL A 76 -8.98 7.21 -6.18
C VAL A 76 -7.84 7.10 -5.17
N LEU A 77 -6.97 8.10 -5.11
CA LEU A 77 -5.90 8.19 -4.12
C LEU A 77 -6.46 8.22 -2.69
N ASP A 78 -7.44 9.08 -2.42
CA ASP A 78 -8.11 9.17 -1.13
C ASP A 78 -8.83 7.86 -0.77
N GLY A 79 -9.50 7.25 -1.75
CA GLY A 79 -10.15 5.95 -1.59
C GLY A 79 -9.16 4.84 -1.24
N LEU A 80 -7.98 4.81 -1.89
CA LEU A 80 -6.90 3.87 -1.59
C LEU A 80 -6.39 4.06 -0.16
N LEU A 81 -6.08 5.30 0.24
CA LEU A 81 -5.60 5.62 1.58
C LEU A 81 -6.63 5.25 2.67
N ALA A 82 -7.92 5.53 2.42
CA ALA A 82 -9.00 5.18 3.34
C ALA A 82 -9.24 3.66 3.42
N ALA A 83 -9.07 2.92 2.32
CA ALA A 83 -9.27 1.47 2.28
C ALA A 83 -8.11 0.67 2.88
N ALA A 84 -6.89 1.22 2.88
CA ALA A 84 -5.67 0.53 3.26
C ALA A 84 -5.69 -0.07 4.69
N PRO A 85 -6.16 0.62 5.75
CA PRO A 85 -6.17 0.04 7.10
C PRO A 85 -7.06 -1.20 7.23
N ARG A 86 -8.24 -1.18 6.59
CA ARG A 86 -9.17 -2.32 6.61
C ARG A 86 -8.60 -3.50 5.82
N TRP A 87 -8.00 -3.22 4.67
CA TRP A 87 -7.33 -4.22 3.85
C TRP A 87 -6.14 -4.86 4.59
N ALA A 88 -5.31 -4.06 5.27
CA ALA A 88 -4.15 -4.56 6.00
C ALA A 88 -4.55 -5.51 7.15
N ARG A 89 -5.67 -5.24 7.84
CA ARG A 89 -6.24 -6.15 8.85
C ARG A 89 -6.66 -7.48 8.23
N ALA A 90 -7.43 -7.44 7.14
CA ALA A 90 -7.85 -8.64 6.43
C ALA A 90 -6.67 -9.49 5.94
N MET A 91 -5.61 -8.86 5.41
CA MET A 91 -4.40 -9.58 5.00
C MET A 91 -3.63 -10.17 6.19
N ARG A 92 -3.60 -9.48 7.33
CA ARG A 92 -2.99 -10.04 8.55
C ARG A 92 -3.71 -11.31 8.98
N ASP A 93 -5.03 -11.29 9.04
CA ASP A 93 -5.85 -12.44 9.45
C ASP A 93 -5.64 -13.65 8.50
N LEU A 94 -5.37 -13.39 7.21
CA LEU A 94 -5.07 -14.43 6.22
C LEU A 94 -3.63 -14.97 6.31
N VAL A 95 -2.66 -14.12 6.65
CA VAL A 95 -1.24 -14.51 6.77
C VAL A 95 -0.95 -15.18 8.12
N GLU A 96 -1.71 -14.85 9.17
CA GLU A 96 -1.61 -15.45 10.51
C GLU A 96 -2.82 -16.35 10.84
N PRO A 97 -3.10 -17.42 10.08
CA PRO A 97 -4.30 -18.23 10.31
C PRO A 97 -4.26 -19.06 11.62
N SER A 98 -3.13 -19.12 12.33
CA SER A 98 -2.84 -20.17 13.32
C SER A 98 -2.56 -19.71 14.76
N ALA A 99 -2.83 -18.46 15.16
CA ALA A 99 -2.54 -18.02 16.53
C ALA A 99 -3.56 -18.49 17.61
N PHE A 100 -4.73 -19.03 17.22
CA PHE A 100 -5.82 -19.36 18.16
C PHE A 100 -6.37 -20.80 18.06
N GLU A 101 -5.72 -21.71 17.32
CA GLU A 101 -6.18 -23.09 17.21
C GLU A 101 -5.23 -24.07 17.91
N ASN A 102 -5.31 -24.09 19.25
CA ASN A 102 -4.93 -25.24 20.07
C ASN A 102 -5.64 -25.16 21.45
N PRO A 103 -6.90 -25.60 21.57
CA PRO A 103 -7.36 -26.16 22.83
C PRO A 103 -6.80 -27.58 22.92
N THR A 104 -5.72 -27.79 23.66
CA THR A 104 -5.19 -29.13 23.97
C THR A 104 -6.31 -30.02 24.52
N PRO A 105 -6.78 -31.06 23.81
CA PRO A 105 -7.70 -32.03 24.37
C PRO A 105 -6.85 -33.21 24.86
N GLY A 106 -6.52 -33.25 26.15
CA GLY A 106 -5.85 -34.42 26.71
C GLY A 106 -4.95 -34.16 27.89
N ALA A 107 -5.53 -33.84 29.04
CA ALA A 107 -4.96 -34.18 30.34
C ALA A 107 -6.09 -34.52 31.31
N ALA A 108 -6.97 -35.42 30.87
CA ALA A 108 -7.88 -36.15 31.74
C ALA A 108 -7.82 -37.62 31.30
N ALA A 109 -6.84 -38.37 31.83
CA ALA A 109 -6.90 -39.80 32.11
C ALA A 109 -5.52 -40.31 32.53
N ALA A 110 -5.55 -41.15 33.58
CA ALA A 110 -4.48 -41.95 34.20
C ALA A 110 -3.69 -41.24 35.32
#